data_AF-A0A5N5V7E9-F1
#
_entry.id   AF-A0A5N5V7E9-F1
#
_cell.length_a   1.000
_cell.length_b   1.000
_cell.length_c   1.000
_cell.angle_alpha   90.00
_cell.angle_beta   90.00
_cell.angle_gamma   90.00
#
_symmetry.space_group_name_H-M   'P 1'
#
loop_
_entity.id
_entity.type
_entity.pdbx_description
1 polymer ?
#
loop_
_entity_poly.entity_id
_entity_poly.type
_entity_poly.pdbx_seq_one_letter_code
_entity_poly.pdbx_strand_id
1 'polypeptide(L)'
;MSPGKSQTTLLVRVYAALLQYANVIPGEPADRDPYWTLVGYFNSLRVLAGARMQVQDDVEERIDLLADDEATRRILNDPIELTSRASSVDIPGYLKRMRLAYPDPNALSVILATNMISVGVDIDRLGLMTMMGQPQSTSEYIQSTSRVGRQHPGLVVTIYNAARSRDRSHYESFLPYHSALYREVESTSVTPFSPRARDRGLHAVLVALVRHTVPGLHQNNDAANIAAHKAEVEQLRDLILERVRHIDVAEVEPTRAELNQFISMWLRRACEEQKLVYANREHPEHALLIEAAEDTENLPDVMPTLWSLRDVDRTSNLYLTRA
;
A
#
# COMPACT_ATOMS: atom_id res chain seq x y z
N MET A 1 24.78 -17.60 15.18
CA MET A 1 25.49 -16.33 14.91
C MET A 1 26.66 -16.20 15.86
N SER A 2 27.85 -15.82 15.38
CA SER A 2 28.94 -15.40 16.27
C SER A 2 28.52 -14.11 16.99
N PRO A 3 28.67 -13.98 18.32
CA PRO A 3 28.39 -12.75 19.04
C PRO A 3 29.18 -11.56 18.44
N GLY A 4 28.53 -10.42 18.16
CA GLY A 4 29.22 -9.14 17.90
C GLY A 4 29.18 -8.57 16.47
N LYS A 5 28.54 -9.20 15.48
CA LYS A 5 28.40 -8.61 14.12
C LYS A 5 27.12 -7.79 13.96
N SER A 6 27.22 -6.58 13.41
CA SER A 6 26.08 -5.69 13.18
C SER A 6 25.17 -6.21 12.05
N GLN A 7 23.89 -5.82 12.08
CA GLN A 7 22.94 -6.11 11.00
C GLN A 7 23.41 -5.55 9.65
N THR A 8 24.09 -4.40 9.66
CA THR A 8 24.76 -3.81 8.49
C THR A 8 25.79 -4.76 7.89
N THR A 9 26.66 -5.36 8.72
CA THR A 9 27.69 -6.30 8.22
C THR A 9 27.06 -7.50 7.53
N LEU A 10 25.92 -7.99 8.05
CA LEU A 10 25.19 -9.09 7.43
C LEU A 10 24.58 -8.67 6.09
N LEU A 11 23.96 -7.49 6.02
CA LEU A 11 23.42 -6.95 4.77
C LEU A 11 24.51 -6.88 3.70
N VAL A 12 25.62 -6.21 3.99
CA VAL A 12 26.73 -6.01 3.04
C VAL A 12 27.25 -7.35 2.50
N ARG A 13 27.51 -8.31 3.40
CA ARG A 13 28.04 -9.62 3.02
C ARG A 13 27.06 -10.43 2.16
N VAL A 14 25.77 -10.43 2.52
CA VAL A 14 24.75 -11.17 1.78
C VAL A 14 24.50 -10.52 0.42
N TYR A 15 24.35 -9.19 0.37
CA TYR A 15 24.10 -8.46 -0.88
C TYR A 15 25.26 -8.63 -1.85
N ALA A 16 26.50 -8.42 -1.41
CA ALA A 16 27.67 -8.56 -2.26
C ALA A 16 27.83 -9.98 -2.79
N ALA A 17 27.61 -11.00 -1.97
CA ALA A 17 27.66 -12.39 -2.42
C ALA A 17 26.56 -12.67 -3.46
N LEU A 18 25.32 -12.33 -3.16
CA LEU A 18 24.19 -12.57 -4.08
C LEU A 18 24.38 -11.84 -5.42
N LEU A 19 24.81 -10.58 -5.38
CA LEU A 19 25.03 -9.78 -6.58
C LEU A 19 26.20 -10.30 -7.40
N GLN A 20 27.37 -10.53 -6.78
CA GLN A 20 28.56 -10.99 -7.50
C GLN A 20 28.35 -12.40 -8.07
N TYR A 21 27.79 -13.33 -7.29
CA TYR A 21 27.61 -14.70 -7.78
C TYR A 21 26.53 -14.83 -8.86
N ALA A 22 25.55 -13.92 -8.90
CA ALA A 22 24.63 -13.83 -10.04
C ALA A 22 25.34 -13.55 -11.38
N ASN A 23 26.51 -12.90 -11.35
CA ASN A 23 27.30 -12.64 -12.56
C ASN A 23 27.98 -13.90 -13.14
N VAL A 24 28.23 -14.90 -12.30
CA VAL A 24 28.98 -16.12 -12.66
C VAL A 24 28.11 -17.36 -12.70
N ILE A 25 26.78 -17.21 -12.66
CA ILE A 25 25.85 -18.33 -12.87
C ILE A 25 26.15 -18.97 -14.25
N PRO A 26 26.47 -20.27 -14.32
CA PRO A 26 26.70 -20.93 -15.60
C PRO A 26 25.37 -21.01 -16.39
N GLY A 27 25.44 -20.85 -17.70
CA GLY A 27 24.26 -20.90 -18.57
C GLY A 27 24.13 -19.68 -19.48
N GLU A 28 22.97 -19.59 -20.14
CA GLU A 28 22.63 -18.50 -21.05
C GLU A 28 22.23 -17.24 -20.26
N PRO A 29 22.29 -16.04 -20.87
CA PRO A 29 21.83 -14.81 -20.22
C PRO A 29 20.41 -14.90 -19.62
N ALA A 30 19.52 -15.65 -20.27
CA ALA A 30 18.16 -15.88 -19.80
C ALA A 30 18.10 -16.68 -18.47
N ASP A 31 19.08 -17.54 -18.20
CA ASP A 31 19.17 -18.28 -16.93
C ASP A 31 19.65 -17.38 -15.78
N ARG A 32 20.42 -16.33 -16.11
CA ARG A 32 20.95 -15.37 -15.14
C ARG A 32 19.97 -14.25 -14.81
N ASP A 33 19.17 -13.82 -15.78
CA ASP A 33 18.27 -12.67 -15.64
C ASP A 33 17.40 -12.71 -14.37
N PRO A 34 16.79 -13.85 -13.98
CA PRO A 34 15.95 -13.87 -12.79
C PRO A 34 16.70 -13.52 -11.50
N TYR A 35 17.99 -13.82 -11.46
CA TYR A 35 18.86 -13.58 -10.31
C TYR A 35 19.70 -12.32 -10.48
N TRP A 36 19.61 -11.65 -11.63
CA TRP A 36 20.35 -10.42 -11.89
C TRP A 36 19.90 -9.32 -10.94
N THR A 37 18.61 -9.04 -10.87
CA THR A 37 18.09 -7.96 -10.01
C THR A 37 17.82 -8.46 -8.59
N LEU A 38 18.55 -7.93 -7.60
CA LEU A 38 18.32 -8.22 -6.18
C LEU A 38 17.23 -7.30 -5.62
N VAL A 39 16.13 -7.89 -5.15
CA VAL A 39 15.10 -7.16 -4.41
C VAL A 39 15.41 -7.16 -2.92
N GLY A 40 15.66 -6.00 -2.34
CA GLY A 40 15.84 -5.80 -0.90
C GLY A 40 14.57 -5.29 -0.24
N TYR A 41 13.95 -6.09 0.62
CA TYR A 41 12.74 -5.70 1.34
C TYR A 41 13.04 -5.23 2.77
N PHE A 42 12.41 -4.12 3.15
CA PHE A 42 12.60 -3.46 4.44
C PHE A 42 11.28 -3.11 5.10
N ASN A 43 11.14 -3.47 6.38
CA ASN A 43 9.96 -3.14 7.19
C ASN A 43 9.88 -1.66 7.60
N SER A 44 10.88 -0.84 7.26
CA SER A 44 10.90 0.58 7.62
C SER A 44 11.75 1.40 6.67
N LEU A 45 11.27 2.61 6.35
CA LEU A 45 11.97 3.58 5.50
C LEU A 45 13.33 3.99 6.08
N ARG A 46 13.45 4.04 7.41
CA ARG A 46 14.72 4.38 8.06
C ARG A 46 15.82 3.35 7.80
N VAL A 47 15.48 2.05 7.89
CA VAL A 47 16.45 0.99 7.63
C VAL A 47 16.78 0.93 6.14
N LEU A 48 15.77 1.15 5.27
CA LEU A 48 15.96 1.22 3.82
C LEU A 48 16.93 2.34 3.42
N ALA A 49 16.75 3.55 3.96
CA ALA A 49 17.63 4.69 3.67
C ALA A 49 19.10 4.39 4.05
N GLY A 50 19.32 3.71 5.18
CA GLY A 50 20.65 3.25 5.58
C GLY A 50 21.22 2.17 4.66
N ALA A 51 20.36 1.27 4.17
CA ALA A 51 20.76 0.23 3.23
C ALA A 51 21.13 0.78 1.85
N ARG A 52 20.48 1.86 1.39
CA ARG A 52 20.88 2.54 0.15
C ARG A 52 22.34 2.96 0.18
N MET A 53 22.74 3.66 1.25
CA MET A 53 24.13 4.08 1.43
C MET A 53 25.08 2.87 1.46
N GLN A 54 24.70 1.82 2.20
CA GLN A 54 25.49 0.58 2.26
C GLN A 54 25.64 -0.11 0.89
N VAL A 55 24.63 -0.04 0.03
CA VAL A 55 24.69 -0.60 -1.33
C VAL A 55 25.66 0.19 -2.20
N GLN A 56 25.65 1.52 -2.10
CA GLN A 56 26.51 2.39 -2.90
C GLN A 56 27.97 2.40 -2.42
N ASP A 57 28.20 2.23 -1.12
CA ASP A 57 29.54 2.30 -0.53
C ASP A 57 30.09 0.89 -0.23
N ASP A 58 29.56 0.22 0.80
CA ASP A 58 30.15 -0.99 1.38
C ASP A 58 29.96 -2.25 0.51
N VAL A 59 28.83 -2.38 -0.19
CA VAL A 59 28.53 -3.56 -1.02
C VAL A 59 29.41 -3.60 -2.25
N GLU A 60 29.64 -2.46 -2.91
CA GLU A 60 30.53 -2.38 -4.06
C GLU A 60 31.97 -2.75 -3.67
N GLU A 61 32.49 -2.19 -2.58
CA GLU A 61 33.82 -2.57 -2.07
C GLU A 61 33.88 -4.07 -1.74
N ARG A 62 32.80 -4.63 -1.17
CA ARG A 62 32.77 -6.05 -0.86
C ARG A 62 32.68 -6.93 -2.10
N ILE A 63 32.03 -6.49 -3.18
CA ILE A 63 32.02 -7.18 -4.47
C ILE A 63 33.45 -7.25 -5.02
N ASP A 64 34.23 -6.18 -4.90
CA ASP A 64 35.62 -6.14 -5.36
C ASP A 64 36.47 -7.20 -4.66
N LEU A 65 36.24 -7.41 -3.36
CA LEU A 65 36.90 -8.47 -2.59
C LEU A 65 36.43 -9.89 -2.92
N LEU A 66 35.25 -10.04 -3.53
CA LEU A 66 34.66 -11.34 -3.90
C LEU A 66 34.89 -11.70 -5.37
N ALA A 67 35.21 -10.72 -6.22
CA ALA A 67 35.63 -10.91 -7.58
C ALA A 67 37.04 -11.52 -7.57
N ASP A 68 37.12 -12.84 -7.60
CA ASP A 68 38.37 -13.59 -7.80
C ASP A 68 38.83 -13.49 -9.27
N ASP A 69 40.08 -13.87 -9.57
CA ASP A 69 40.70 -13.67 -10.90
C ASP A 69 39.92 -14.31 -12.08
N GLU A 70 39.08 -15.33 -11.82
CA GLU A 70 38.25 -16.00 -12.83
C GLU A 70 36.89 -15.33 -13.08
N ALA A 71 36.44 -14.43 -12.18
CA ALA A 71 35.10 -13.85 -12.20
C ALA A 71 35.17 -12.35 -12.47
N THR A 72 34.64 -11.89 -13.61
CA THR A 72 34.54 -10.45 -13.86
C THR A 72 33.74 -9.77 -12.74
N ARG A 73 34.30 -8.68 -12.22
CA ARG A 73 33.64 -7.80 -11.25
C ARG A 73 32.27 -7.37 -11.78
N ARG A 74 31.24 -7.52 -10.97
CA ARG A 74 29.92 -6.98 -11.27
C ARG A 74 29.87 -5.47 -10.96
N ILE A 75 29.48 -4.67 -11.95
CA ILE A 75 29.22 -3.24 -11.77
C ILE A 75 27.73 -3.06 -11.42
N LEU A 76 27.45 -2.27 -10.38
CA LEU A 76 26.09 -2.00 -9.96
C LEU A 76 25.61 -0.68 -10.56
N ASN A 77 24.33 -0.65 -10.93
CA ASN A 77 23.63 0.57 -11.32
C ASN A 77 22.98 1.18 -10.08
N ASP A 78 22.68 2.48 -10.11
CA ASP A 78 22.00 3.16 -9.00
C ASP A 78 20.72 2.42 -8.59
N PRO A 79 20.58 2.08 -7.28
CA PRO A 79 19.40 1.39 -6.79
C PRO A 79 18.16 2.27 -6.92
N ILE A 80 17.05 1.67 -7.29
CA ILE A 80 15.74 2.33 -7.23
C ILE A 80 15.09 2.08 -5.87
N GLU A 81 14.29 3.05 -5.41
CA GLU A 81 13.51 2.93 -4.18
C GLU A 81 12.03 2.81 -4.50
N LEU A 82 11.43 1.67 -4.16
CA LEU A 82 10.00 1.44 -4.26
C LEU A 82 9.36 1.58 -2.87
N THR A 83 9.08 2.81 -2.49
CA THR A 83 8.54 3.16 -1.17
C THR A 83 7.30 4.04 -1.29
N SER A 84 6.58 4.23 -0.19
CA SER A 84 5.42 5.14 -0.14
C SER A 84 5.76 6.61 -0.40
N ARG A 85 7.06 6.97 -0.38
CA ARG A 85 7.54 8.32 -0.70
C ARG A 85 7.81 8.53 -2.20
N ALA A 86 7.78 7.47 -3.01
CA ALA A 86 7.98 7.60 -4.44
C ALA A 86 6.82 8.40 -5.06
N SER A 87 7.15 9.44 -5.84
CA SER A 87 6.15 10.25 -6.54
C SER A 87 5.37 9.38 -7.53
N SER A 88 4.06 9.64 -7.65
CA SER A 88 3.21 9.00 -8.66
C SER A 88 3.72 9.20 -10.10
N VAL A 89 4.50 10.27 -10.32
CA VAL A 89 5.14 10.60 -11.60
C VAL A 89 6.31 9.65 -11.92
N ASP A 90 7.05 9.20 -10.91
CA ASP A 90 8.27 8.38 -11.09
C ASP A 90 7.96 6.88 -11.20
N ILE A 91 6.88 6.43 -10.56
CA ILE A 91 6.48 5.00 -10.51
C ILE A 91 6.42 4.36 -11.91
N PRO A 92 5.77 4.95 -12.94
CA PRO A 92 5.76 4.36 -14.28
C PRO A 92 7.16 4.14 -14.87
N GLY A 93 8.09 5.06 -14.60
CA GLY A 93 9.49 4.96 -15.02
C GLY A 93 10.22 3.80 -14.33
N TYR A 94 10.04 3.66 -13.02
CA TYR A 94 10.59 2.53 -12.27
C TYR A 94 10.04 1.19 -12.77
N LEU A 95 8.74 1.09 -13.00
CA LEU A 95 8.11 -0.11 -13.53
C LEU A 95 8.67 -0.51 -14.90
N LYS A 96 8.91 0.47 -15.77
CA LYS A 96 9.55 0.23 -17.08
C LYS A 96 10.97 -0.33 -16.91
N ARG A 97 11.78 0.25 -16.02
CA ARG A 97 13.15 -0.22 -15.75
C ARG A 97 13.18 -1.61 -15.13
N MET A 98 12.24 -1.92 -14.25
CA MET A 98 12.18 -3.25 -13.63
C MET A 98 11.87 -4.37 -14.63
N ARG A 99 11.24 -4.07 -15.77
CA ARG A 99 10.99 -5.04 -16.86
C ARG A 99 12.20 -5.28 -17.76
N LEU A 100 13.24 -4.44 -17.71
CA LEU A 100 14.44 -4.65 -18.52
C LEU A 100 15.20 -5.86 -18.00
N ALA A 101 15.48 -6.80 -18.90
CA ALA A 101 16.13 -8.07 -18.61
C ALA A 101 17.63 -8.00 -18.90
N TYR A 102 18.44 -8.74 -18.14
CA TYR A 102 19.83 -9.01 -18.52
C TYR A 102 19.87 -9.69 -19.91
N PRO A 103 20.79 -9.30 -20.83
CA PRO A 103 21.97 -8.48 -20.63
C PRO A 103 21.82 -6.98 -20.96
N ASP A 104 20.61 -6.40 -20.92
CA ASP A 104 20.44 -4.96 -21.12
C ASP A 104 21.28 -4.18 -20.07
N PRO A 105 22.13 -3.22 -20.48
CA PRO A 105 22.97 -2.46 -19.55
C PRO A 105 22.16 -1.61 -18.57
N ASN A 106 20.89 -1.32 -18.87
CA ASN A 106 19.98 -0.59 -18.00
C ASN A 106 19.17 -1.50 -17.08
N ALA A 107 19.33 -2.83 -17.18
CA ALA A 107 18.72 -3.78 -16.25
C ALA A 107 19.17 -3.47 -14.82
N LEU A 108 18.21 -3.42 -13.91
CA LEU A 108 18.47 -3.00 -12.53
C LEU A 108 19.35 -4.02 -11.80
N SER A 109 20.30 -3.53 -11.03
CA SER A 109 21.09 -4.38 -10.13
C SER A 109 20.38 -4.59 -8.80
N VAL A 110 19.85 -3.51 -8.19
CA VAL A 110 19.22 -3.55 -6.87
C VAL A 110 17.91 -2.75 -6.88
N ILE A 111 16.89 -3.31 -6.23
CA ILE A 111 15.62 -2.64 -5.94
C ILE A 111 15.46 -2.64 -4.43
N LEU A 112 15.39 -1.48 -3.80
CA LEU A 112 15.11 -1.35 -2.37
C LEU A 112 13.64 -1.01 -2.17
N ALA A 113 12.90 -1.86 -1.46
CA ALA A 113 11.46 -1.74 -1.36
C ALA A 113 10.93 -1.92 0.06
N THR A 114 9.78 -1.32 0.32
CA THR A 114 8.91 -1.65 1.46
C THR A 114 7.68 -2.42 0.94
N ASN A 115 6.58 -2.42 1.71
CA ASN A 115 5.28 -3.01 1.36
C ASN A 115 4.77 -2.59 -0.04
N MET A 116 5.30 -1.52 -0.63
CA MET A 116 4.96 -1.11 -2.00
C MET A 116 5.29 -2.15 -3.07
N ILE A 117 6.27 -3.05 -2.86
CA ILE A 117 6.52 -4.18 -3.78
C ILE A 117 5.33 -5.13 -3.83
N SER A 118 4.55 -5.18 -2.75
CA SER A 118 3.41 -6.08 -2.58
C SER A 118 2.15 -5.54 -3.24
N VAL A 119 2.14 -4.30 -3.73
CA VAL A 119 0.96 -3.63 -4.30
C VAL A 119 0.99 -3.71 -5.82
N GLY A 120 0.38 -4.75 -6.41
CA GLY A 120 -0.06 -4.79 -7.81
C GLY A 120 1.00 -4.65 -8.91
N VAL A 121 2.28 -4.58 -8.56
CA VAL A 121 3.39 -4.52 -9.53
C VAL A 121 3.67 -5.93 -10.05
N ASP A 122 3.31 -6.16 -11.32
CA ASP A 122 3.47 -7.45 -12.01
C ASP A 122 4.79 -7.45 -12.80
N ILE A 123 5.83 -8.04 -12.22
CA ILE A 123 7.14 -8.21 -12.87
C ILE A 123 7.56 -9.66 -12.68
N ASP A 124 7.34 -10.45 -13.71
CA ASP A 124 7.45 -11.90 -13.62
C ASP A 124 8.89 -12.42 -13.54
N ARG A 125 9.86 -11.65 -14.05
CA ARG A 125 11.25 -12.08 -14.17
C ARG A 125 12.00 -12.12 -12.83
N LEU A 126 11.55 -11.41 -11.80
CA LEU A 126 12.33 -11.29 -10.55
C LEU A 126 12.37 -12.63 -9.81
N GLY A 127 13.58 -13.16 -9.59
CA GLY A 127 13.87 -14.46 -8.97
C GLY A 127 14.71 -14.38 -7.69
N LEU A 128 15.21 -13.20 -7.30
CA LEU A 128 16.09 -13.03 -6.14
C LEU A 128 15.63 -11.94 -5.16
N MET A 129 15.50 -12.31 -3.89
CA MET A 129 15.04 -11.40 -2.82
C MET A 129 15.84 -11.57 -1.53
N THR A 130 16.02 -10.47 -0.81
CA THR A 130 16.42 -10.45 0.60
C THR A 130 15.34 -9.81 1.45
N MET A 131 15.06 -10.40 2.61
CA MET A 131 14.10 -9.88 3.59
C MET A 131 14.84 -9.41 4.84
N MET A 132 14.82 -8.11 5.13
CA MET A 132 15.53 -7.53 6.27
C MET A 132 14.68 -7.54 7.54
N GLY A 133 14.81 -8.62 8.31
CA GLY A 133 14.04 -8.90 9.53
C GLY A 133 12.63 -9.43 9.23
N GLN A 134 11.90 -9.83 10.27
CA GLN A 134 10.52 -10.30 10.09
C GLN A 134 9.56 -9.11 9.89
N PRO A 135 8.70 -9.12 8.85
CA PRO A 135 7.58 -8.19 8.69
C PRO A 135 6.63 -8.18 9.88
N GLN A 136 5.78 -7.14 9.97
CA GLN A 136 4.88 -6.99 11.11
C GLN A 136 3.76 -8.03 11.15
N SER A 137 3.33 -8.49 9.98
CA SER A 137 2.32 -9.55 9.83
C SER A 137 2.82 -10.69 8.96
N THR A 138 2.27 -11.88 9.16
CA THR A 138 2.50 -13.02 8.27
C THR A 138 1.92 -12.75 6.88
N SER A 139 0.78 -12.06 6.81
CA SER A 139 0.17 -11.62 5.54
C SER A 139 1.14 -10.81 4.68
N GLU A 140 1.80 -9.82 5.28
CA GLU A 140 2.80 -8.98 4.62
C GLU A 140 4.02 -9.80 4.17
N TYR A 141 4.48 -10.74 5.00
CA TYR A 141 5.56 -11.66 4.63
C TYR A 141 5.22 -12.47 3.38
N ILE A 142 4.05 -13.12 3.35
CA ILE A 142 3.57 -13.89 2.20
C ILE A 142 3.45 -12.99 0.96
N GLN A 143 2.79 -11.84 1.09
CA GLN A 143 2.54 -10.94 -0.04
C GLN A 143 3.82 -10.35 -0.63
N SER A 144 4.84 -10.12 0.21
CA SER A 144 6.12 -9.55 -0.23
C SER A 144 7.00 -10.62 -0.87
N THR A 145 7.13 -11.79 -0.23
CA THR A 145 8.01 -12.88 -0.72
C THR A 145 7.45 -13.56 -1.96
N SER A 146 6.13 -13.62 -2.12
CA SER A 146 5.48 -14.15 -3.34
C SER A 146 5.67 -13.29 -4.60
N ARG A 147 6.28 -12.09 -4.48
CA ARG A 147 6.60 -11.23 -5.62
C ARG A 147 7.82 -11.70 -6.42
N VAL A 148 8.56 -12.66 -5.88
CA VAL A 148 9.75 -13.22 -6.50
C VAL A 148 9.54 -14.70 -6.75
N GLY A 149 10.07 -15.21 -7.86
CA GLY A 149 10.00 -16.62 -8.21
C GLY A 149 8.67 -17.05 -8.83
N ARG A 150 8.03 -16.19 -9.63
CA ARG A 150 6.71 -16.46 -10.25
C ARG A 150 6.80 -17.28 -11.53
N GLN A 151 7.71 -16.92 -12.43
CA GLN A 151 7.98 -17.69 -13.67
C GLN A 151 9.21 -18.61 -13.54
N HIS A 152 10.16 -18.23 -12.71
CA HIS A 152 11.42 -18.95 -12.49
C HIS A 152 11.56 -19.34 -11.01
N PRO A 153 12.41 -20.32 -10.64
CA PRO A 153 12.63 -20.65 -9.24
C PRO A 153 13.11 -19.44 -8.43
N GLY A 154 12.40 -19.11 -7.35
CA GLY A 154 12.74 -17.98 -6.49
C GLY A 154 13.71 -18.34 -5.37
N LEU A 155 14.67 -17.46 -5.07
CA LEU A 155 15.48 -17.52 -3.86
C LEU A 155 15.19 -16.31 -2.98
N VAL A 156 14.69 -16.57 -1.76
CA VAL A 156 14.45 -15.55 -0.73
C VAL A 156 15.40 -15.79 0.44
N VAL A 157 16.26 -14.83 0.74
CA VAL A 157 17.19 -14.88 1.87
C VAL A 157 16.70 -13.96 2.99
N THR A 158 16.27 -14.55 4.12
CA THR A 158 15.81 -13.77 5.27
C THR A 158 16.97 -13.46 6.22
N ILE A 159 17.22 -12.17 6.47
CA ILE A 159 18.32 -11.65 7.27
C ILE A 159 17.75 -11.11 8.60
N TYR A 160 17.78 -11.96 9.63
CA TYR A 160 17.28 -11.62 10.96
C TYR A 160 18.31 -10.86 11.81
N ASN A 161 17.83 -9.89 12.61
CA ASN A 161 18.66 -9.17 13.58
C ASN A 161 18.65 -9.86 14.95
N ALA A 162 19.80 -10.42 15.37
CA ALA A 162 19.96 -11.09 16.67
C ALA A 162 19.59 -10.24 17.89
N ALA A 163 19.76 -8.92 17.79
CA ALA A 163 19.46 -7.99 18.87
C ALA A 163 17.96 -7.73 19.03
N ARG A 164 17.13 -8.12 18.05
CA ARG A 164 15.68 -8.03 18.12
C ARG A 164 15.10 -9.38 18.55
N SER A 165 14.42 -9.40 19.69
CA SER A 165 13.78 -10.59 20.24
C SER A 165 12.81 -11.26 19.26
N ARG A 166 12.02 -10.47 18.53
CA ARG A 166 11.10 -10.95 17.48
C ARG A 166 11.82 -11.71 16.38
N ASP A 167 12.87 -11.11 15.81
CA ASP A 167 13.66 -11.74 14.75
C ASP A 167 14.35 -13.02 15.24
N ARG A 168 14.84 -13.03 16.49
CA ARG A 168 15.41 -14.24 17.10
C ARG A 168 14.38 -15.36 17.25
N SER A 169 13.17 -15.04 17.71
CA SER A 169 12.08 -16.02 17.85
C SER A 169 11.67 -16.60 16.49
N HIS A 170 11.57 -15.79 15.44
CA HIS A 170 11.31 -16.26 14.08
C HIS A 170 12.48 -17.09 13.51
N TYR A 171 13.72 -16.74 13.80
CA TYR A 171 14.88 -17.54 13.42
C TYR A 171 14.85 -18.93 14.08
N GLU A 172 14.59 -18.99 15.39
CA GLU A 172 14.53 -20.25 16.15
C GLU A 172 13.36 -21.16 15.70
N SER A 173 12.27 -20.56 15.24
CA SER A 173 11.07 -21.27 14.78
C SER A 173 10.91 -21.31 13.26
N PHE A 174 11.96 -20.98 12.49
CA PHE A 174 11.86 -20.73 11.05
C PHE A 174 11.22 -21.89 10.26
N LEU A 175 11.64 -23.13 10.55
CA LEU A 175 11.12 -24.33 9.89
C LEU A 175 9.66 -24.61 10.26
N PRO A 176 9.28 -24.71 11.55
CA PRO A 176 7.87 -24.81 11.95
C PRO A 176 6.99 -23.69 11.37
N TYR A 177 7.46 -22.45 11.42
CA TYR A 177 6.75 -21.28 10.90
C TYR A 177 6.44 -21.42 9.41
N HIS A 178 7.43 -21.79 8.58
CA HIS A 178 7.23 -21.99 7.15
C HIS A 178 6.36 -23.22 6.83
N SER A 179 6.44 -24.28 7.64
CA SER A 179 5.61 -25.49 7.44
C SER A 179 4.12 -25.24 7.70
N ALA A 180 3.78 -24.23 8.50
CA ALA A 180 2.42 -23.88 8.89
C ALA A 180 2.06 -22.42 8.58
N LEU A 181 2.70 -21.82 7.56
CA LEU A 181 2.69 -20.38 7.30
C LEU A 181 1.29 -19.77 7.22
N TYR A 182 0.34 -20.44 6.55
CA TYR A 182 -1.04 -19.96 6.41
C TYR A 182 -1.84 -19.95 7.72
N ARG A 183 -1.47 -20.77 8.71
CA ARG A 183 -2.12 -20.77 10.02
C ARG A 183 -1.73 -19.53 10.84
N GLU A 184 -0.55 -19.00 10.58
CA GLU A 184 -0.01 -17.82 11.26
C GLU A 184 -0.50 -16.50 10.62
N VAL A 185 -1.34 -16.59 9.59
CA VAL A 185 -1.99 -15.43 8.96
C VAL A 185 -3.01 -14.86 9.94
N GLU A 186 -2.76 -13.63 10.37
CA GLU A 186 -3.63 -12.93 11.30
C GLU A 186 -4.99 -12.66 10.66
N SER A 187 -6.06 -13.10 11.31
CA SER A 187 -7.42 -12.68 10.94
C SER A 187 -7.52 -11.16 11.13
N THR A 188 -7.68 -10.41 10.05
CA THR A 188 -8.00 -8.99 10.17
C THR A 188 -9.42 -8.90 10.72
N SER A 189 -9.58 -8.53 11.99
CA SER A 189 -10.91 -8.32 12.56
C SER A 189 -11.53 -7.09 11.92
N VAL A 190 -12.55 -7.29 11.11
CA VAL A 190 -13.39 -6.21 10.61
C VAL A 190 -14.58 -6.10 11.55
N THR A 191 -14.80 -4.93 12.13
CA THR A 191 -16.04 -4.62 12.86
C THR A 191 -17.00 -3.96 11.87
N PRO A 192 -18.01 -4.69 11.36
CA PRO A 192 -18.94 -4.14 10.38
C PRO A 192 -19.64 -2.91 10.96
N PHE A 193 -19.88 -1.92 10.11
CA PHE A 193 -20.57 -0.69 10.50
C PHE A 193 -19.96 0.04 11.70
N SER A 194 -18.66 -0.09 11.98
CA SER A 194 -18.05 0.73 13.05
C SER A 194 -18.37 2.23 12.85
N PRO A 195 -18.58 3.02 13.92
CA PRO A 195 -19.02 4.41 13.79
C PRO A 195 -18.17 5.23 12.81
N ARG A 196 -16.83 5.05 12.84
CA ARG A 196 -15.92 5.74 11.91
C ARG A 196 -16.05 5.31 10.46
N ALA A 197 -16.39 4.05 10.20
CA ALA A 197 -16.67 3.58 8.86
C ALA A 197 -17.98 4.18 8.31
N ARG A 198 -19.00 4.32 9.17
CA ARG A 198 -20.26 4.96 8.78
C ARG A 198 -20.09 6.46 8.55
N ASP A 199 -19.46 7.17 9.49
CA ASP A 199 -19.12 8.60 9.39
C ASP A 199 -18.47 8.94 8.04
N ARG A 200 -17.53 8.10 7.59
CA ARG A 200 -16.71 8.36 6.40
C ARG A 200 -17.37 7.97 5.08
N GLY A 201 -18.37 7.08 5.08
CA GLY A 201 -18.81 6.43 3.84
C GLY A 201 -20.31 6.14 3.70
N LEU A 202 -21.10 6.17 4.78
CA LEU A 202 -22.51 5.76 4.74
C LEU A 202 -23.34 6.67 3.82
N HIS A 203 -23.14 7.99 3.89
CA HIS A 203 -23.79 8.96 3.02
C HIS A 203 -23.43 8.74 1.54
N ALA A 204 -22.17 8.39 1.25
CA ALA A 204 -21.70 8.13 -0.10
C ALA A 204 -22.37 6.90 -0.71
N VAL A 205 -22.57 5.85 0.08
CA VAL A 205 -23.33 4.65 -0.35
C VAL A 205 -24.77 5.01 -0.70
N LEU A 206 -25.45 5.79 0.15
CA LEU A 206 -26.81 6.25 -0.14
C LEU A 206 -26.86 7.11 -1.41
N VAL A 207 -25.98 8.11 -1.54
CA VAL A 207 -25.95 8.98 -2.72
C VAL A 207 -25.65 8.17 -3.99
N ALA A 208 -24.73 7.20 -3.92
CA ALA A 208 -24.43 6.33 -5.05
C ALA A 208 -25.67 5.54 -5.49
N LEU A 209 -26.40 4.93 -4.55
CA LEU A 209 -27.65 4.23 -4.86
C LEU A 209 -28.70 5.17 -5.47
N VAL A 210 -28.91 6.33 -4.87
CA VAL A 210 -29.88 7.33 -5.34
C VAL A 210 -29.57 7.73 -6.79
N ARG A 211 -28.31 8.09 -7.08
CA ARG A 211 -27.90 8.53 -8.42
C ARG A 211 -28.02 7.46 -9.51
N HIS A 212 -27.94 6.19 -9.14
CA HIS A 212 -28.01 5.08 -10.10
C HIS A 212 -29.43 4.53 -10.27
N THR A 213 -30.33 4.75 -9.31
CA THR A 213 -31.63 4.07 -9.28
C THR A 213 -32.84 4.99 -9.33
N VAL A 214 -32.69 6.28 -9.01
CA VAL A 214 -33.80 7.24 -9.00
C VAL A 214 -33.71 8.16 -10.23
N PRO A 215 -34.60 8.00 -11.22
CA PRO A 215 -34.70 8.93 -12.34
C PRO A 215 -34.98 10.35 -11.83
N GLY A 216 -34.22 11.34 -12.31
CA GLY A 216 -34.31 12.72 -11.84
C GLY A 216 -33.33 13.11 -10.74
N LEU A 217 -32.49 12.16 -10.28
CA LEU A 217 -31.38 12.38 -9.33
C LEU A 217 -30.02 11.88 -9.87
N HIS A 218 -29.87 11.72 -11.19
CA HIS A 218 -28.70 11.07 -11.78
C HIS A 218 -27.52 12.02 -11.99
N GLN A 219 -27.80 13.17 -12.60
CA GLN A 219 -26.80 14.14 -13.03
C GLN A 219 -26.24 14.92 -11.84
N ASN A 220 -25.07 15.52 -12.02
CA ASN A 220 -24.45 16.32 -10.97
C ASN A 220 -25.39 17.41 -10.42
N ASN A 221 -26.17 18.03 -11.32
CA ASN A 221 -27.03 19.17 -11.00
C ASN A 221 -28.39 18.77 -10.44
N ASP A 222 -28.67 17.47 -10.32
CA ASP A 222 -29.97 16.99 -9.89
C ASP A 222 -30.10 16.92 -8.35
N ALA A 223 -29.02 17.19 -7.60
CA ALA A 223 -29.02 17.04 -6.14
C ALA A 223 -30.09 17.91 -5.44
N ALA A 224 -30.46 19.06 -6.02
CA ALA A 224 -31.54 19.91 -5.53
C ALA A 224 -32.95 19.26 -5.63
N ASN A 225 -33.13 18.24 -6.46
CA ASN A 225 -34.46 17.66 -6.73
C ASN A 225 -34.91 16.64 -5.68
N ILE A 226 -34.12 16.40 -4.62
CA ILE A 226 -34.38 15.34 -3.62
C ILE A 226 -35.79 15.44 -3.00
N ALA A 227 -36.32 16.65 -2.82
CA ALA A 227 -37.65 16.85 -2.24
C ALA A 227 -38.77 16.16 -3.03
N ALA A 228 -38.64 16.10 -4.37
CA ALA A 228 -39.61 15.42 -5.24
C ALA A 228 -39.51 13.89 -5.17
N HIS A 229 -38.37 13.37 -4.69
CA HIS A 229 -38.04 11.95 -4.69
C HIS A 229 -37.79 11.40 -3.27
N LYS A 230 -38.35 12.07 -2.26
CA LYS A 230 -38.11 11.72 -0.85
C LYS A 230 -38.50 10.27 -0.56
N ALA A 231 -39.61 9.80 -1.12
CA ALA A 231 -40.09 8.44 -0.88
C ALA A 231 -39.12 7.39 -1.44
N GLU A 232 -38.60 7.61 -2.65
CA GLU A 232 -37.61 6.73 -3.28
C GLU A 232 -36.29 6.71 -2.48
N VAL A 233 -35.84 7.87 -1.98
CA VAL A 233 -34.64 7.95 -1.13
C VAL A 233 -34.83 7.22 0.19
N GLU A 234 -36.00 7.34 0.82
CA GLU A 234 -36.33 6.62 2.06
C GLU A 234 -36.43 5.10 1.85
N GLN A 235 -36.90 4.64 0.69
CA GLN A 235 -36.87 3.22 0.32
C GLN A 235 -35.44 2.69 0.21
N LEU A 236 -34.53 3.46 -0.39
CA LEU A 236 -33.11 3.09 -0.49
C LEU A 236 -32.42 3.08 0.87
N ARG A 237 -32.77 4.01 1.78
CA ARG A 237 -32.35 3.95 3.19
C ARG A 237 -32.78 2.62 3.81
N ASP A 238 -34.04 2.24 3.66
CA ASP A 238 -34.57 1.03 4.28
C ASP A 238 -33.94 -0.25 3.71
N LEU A 239 -33.56 -0.25 2.42
CA LEU A 239 -32.77 -1.31 1.81
C LEU A 239 -31.36 -1.45 2.45
N ILE A 240 -30.68 -0.33 2.71
CA ILE A 240 -29.40 -0.34 3.43
C ILE A 240 -29.60 -0.92 4.84
N LEU A 241 -30.65 -0.50 5.54
CA LEU A 241 -30.94 -0.95 6.91
C LEU A 241 -31.33 -2.43 6.97
N GLU A 242 -31.99 -2.96 5.94
CA GLU A 242 -32.22 -4.40 5.81
C GLU A 242 -30.89 -5.16 5.74
N ARG A 243 -29.93 -4.66 4.94
CA ARG A 243 -28.59 -5.27 4.85
C ARG A 243 -27.85 -5.20 6.19
N VAL A 244 -27.93 -4.07 6.89
CA VAL A 244 -27.32 -3.90 8.23
C VAL A 244 -27.89 -4.93 9.19
N ARG A 245 -29.22 -5.08 9.24
CA ARG A 245 -29.90 -6.05 10.12
C ARG A 245 -29.43 -7.49 9.91
N HIS A 246 -29.12 -7.88 8.68
CA HIS A 246 -28.64 -9.23 8.37
C HIS A 246 -27.20 -9.51 8.86
N ILE A 247 -26.40 -8.46 9.06
CA ILE A 247 -24.99 -8.57 9.42
C ILE A 247 -24.80 -8.28 10.91
N ASP A 248 -25.36 -7.17 11.41
CA ASP A 248 -25.32 -6.78 12.81
C ASP A 248 -26.59 -6.01 13.20
N VAL A 249 -27.45 -6.65 13.99
CA VAL A 249 -28.73 -6.08 14.44
C VAL A 249 -28.52 -4.88 15.36
N ALA A 250 -27.43 -4.84 16.14
CA ALA A 250 -27.17 -3.75 17.07
C ALA A 250 -26.89 -2.42 16.35
N GLU A 251 -26.36 -2.48 15.13
CA GLU A 251 -25.98 -1.31 14.34
C GLU A 251 -27.12 -0.72 13.49
N VAL A 252 -28.31 -1.34 13.51
CA VAL A 252 -29.46 -0.87 12.72
C VAL A 252 -29.91 0.53 13.14
N GLU A 253 -30.13 0.76 14.43
CA GLU A 253 -30.63 2.05 14.92
C GLU A 253 -29.59 3.18 14.84
N PRO A 254 -28.31 2.96 15.19
CA PRO A 254 -27.25 3.95 14.93
C PRO A 254 -27.16 4.32 13.44
N THR A 255 -27.15 3.32 12.55
CA THR A 255 -27.08 3.56 11.09
C THR A 255 -28.34 4.29 10.59
N ARG A 256 -29.52 3.97 11.12
CA ARG A 256 -30.78 4.65 10.79
C ARG A 256 -30.73 6.12 11.18
N ALA A 257 -30.24 6.42 12.38
CA ALA A 257 -30.12 7.79 12.87
C ALA A 257 -29.21 8.63 11.96
N GLU A 258 -28.04 8.12 11.60
CA GLU A 258 -27.09 8.80 10.72
C GLU A 258 -27.65 9.01 9.29
N LEU A 259 -28.29 7.99 8.70
CA LEU A 259 -28.93 8.15 7.38
C LEU A 259 -30.05 9.19 7.42
N ASN A 260 -30.89 9.17 8.46
CA ASN A 260 -31.97 10.14 8.61
C ASN A 260 -31.45 11.57 8.83
N GLN A 261 -30.35 11.71 9.58
CA GLN A 261 -29.69 13.00 9.76
C GLN A 261 -29.16 13.53 8.43
N PHE A 262 -28.48 12.69 7.65
CA PHE A 262 -27.97 13.07 6.32
C PHE A 262 -29.10 13.42 5.34
N ILE A 263 -30.16 12.60 5.27
CA ILE A 263 -31.32 12.87 4.40
C ILE A 263 -32.00 14.19 4.79
N SER A 264 -32.16 14.46 6.09
CA SER A 264 -32.77 15.70 6.58
C SER A 264 -31.92 16.92 6.25
N MET A 265 -30.60 16.82 6.40
CA MET A 265 -29.65 17.86 5.98
C MET A 265 -29.73 18.10 4.47
N TRP A 266 -29.75 17.04 3.66
CA TRP A 266 -29.82 17.15 2.20
C TRP A 266 -31.16 17.81 1.77
N LEU A 267 -32.28 17.41 2.34
CA LEU A 267 -33.58 18.06 2.11
C LEU A 267 -33.55 19.55 2.47
N ARG A 268 -33.00 19.91 3.63
CA ARG A 268 -32.86 21.31 4.04
C ARG A 268 -32.05 22.11 3.03
N ARG A 269 -30.87 21.60 2.63
CA ARG A 269 -30.02 22.29 1.65
C ARG A 269 -30.66 22.44 0.29
N ALA A 270 -31.39 21.43 -0.17
CA ALA A 270 -32.12 21.50 -1.44
C ALA A 270 -33.22 22.57 -1.42
N CYS A 271 -33.82 22.84 -0.24
CA CYS A 271 -34.77 23.94 -0.08
C CYS A 271 -34.10 25.32 -0.04
N GLU A 272 -32.89 25.42 0.54
CA GLU A 272 -32.16 26.68 0.71
C GLU A 272 -31.37 27.09 -0.55
N GLU A 273 -30.87 26.11 -1.32
CA GLU A 273 -29.99 26.32 -2.47
C GLU A 273 -30.54 25.59 -3.71
N GLN A 274 -31.12 26.37 -4.64
CA GLN A 274 -31.66 25.83 -5.89
C GLN A 274 -30.58 25.31 -6.85
N LYS A 275 -29.32 25.73 -6.68
CA LYS A 275 -28.18 25.26 -7.48
C LYS A 275 -27.41 24.13 -6.80
N LEU A 276 -28.01 23.43 -5.83
CA LEU A 276 -27.33 22.34 -5.13
C LEU A 276 -26.95 21.23 -6.12
N VAL A 277 -25.67 20.91 -6.16
CA VAL A 277 -25.10 19.85 -6.99
C VAL A 277 -24.42 18.79 -6.13
N TYR A 278 -24.16 17.59 -6.67
CA TYR A 278 -23.48 16.54 -5.91
C TYR A 278 -22.04 16.89 -5.57
N ALA A 279 -21.27 17.39 -6.53
CA ALA A 279 -19.88 17.81 -6.33
C ALA A 279 -19.54 19.03 -7.19
N ASN A 280 -18.80 19.99 -6.62
CA ASN A 280 -18.26 21.14 -7.32
C ASN A 280 -16.99 21.62 -6.60
N ARG A 281 -15.84 21.52 -7.27
CA ARG A 281 -14.54 21.92 -6.69
C ARG A 281 -14.30 23.43 -6.73
N GLU A 282 -14.90 24.13 -7.68
CA GLU A 282 -14.74 25.58 -7.83
C GLU A 282 -15.65 26.34 -6.84
N HIS A 283 -16.84 25.78 -6.61
CA HIS A 283 -17.87 26.35 -5.73
C HIS A 283 -18.38 25.31 -4.72
N PRO A 284 -17.57 24.96 -3.71
CA PRO A 284 -17.91 23.93 -2.73
C PRO A 284 -19.14 24.27 -1.88
N GLU A 285 -19.50 25.54 -1.76
CA GLU A 285 -20.75 26.01 -1.13
C GLU A 285 -22.02 25.47 -1.80
N HIS A 286 -21.96 25.16 -3.10
CA HIS A 286 -23.06 24.56 -3.86
C HIS A 286 -22.99 23.03 -3.91
N ALA A 287 -21.94 22.41 -3.37
CA ALA A 287 -21.72 20.97 -3.42
C ALA A 287 -22.32 20.26 -2.20
N LEU A 288 -22.98 19.13 -2.40
CA LEU A 288 -23.43 18.23 -1.33
C LEU A 288 -22.25 17.45 -0.73
N LEU A 289 -21.33 17.01 -1.58
CA LEU A 289 -20.17 16.19 -1.25
C LEU A 289 -18.87 16.92 -1.60
N ILE A 290 -17.87 16.79 -0.74
CA ILE A 290 -16.51 17.31 -0.95
C ILE A 290 -15.47 16.21 -0.73
N GLU A 291 -14.27 16.39 -1.26
CA GLU A 291 -13.18 15.46 -1.04
C GLU A 291 -12.73 15.52 0.43
N ALA A 292 -12.59 14.36 1.09
CA ALA A 292 -12.28 14.30 2.53
C ALA A 292 -10.95 14.98 2.95
N ALA A 293 -10.06 15.24 1.99
CA ALA A 293 -8.82 15.97 2.20
C ALA A 293 -9.01 17.50 2.31
N GLU A 294 -10.12 18.04 1.77
CA GLU A 294 -10.38 19.47 1.68
C GLU A 294 -10.85 20.06 3.02
N ASP A 295 -10.76 21.38 3.13
CA ASP A 295 -11.08 22.08 4.37
C ASP A 295 -12.57 22.42 4.49
N THR A 296 -13.21 21.82 5.50
CA THR A 296 -14.64 22.00 5.77
C THR A 296 -14.92 22.88 6.98
N GLU A 297 -13.90 23.52 7.59
CA GLU A 297 -14.11 24.40 8.76
C GLU A 297 -15.13 25.52 8.50
N ASN A 298 -15.27 25.96 7.24
CA ASN A 298 -16.22 26.99 6.82
C ASN A 298 -17.45 26.44 6.05
N LEU A 299 -17.64 25.12 6.01
CA LEU A 299 -18.67 24.43 5.22
C LEU A 299 -19.40 23.37 6.07
N PRO A 300 -20.18 23.78 7.08
CA PRO A 300 -20.75 22.86 8.08
C PRO A 300 -21.75 21.83 7.50
N ASP A 301 -22.29 22.12 6.31
CA ASP A 301 -23.35 21.35 5.67
C ASP A 301 -22.88 20.63 4.38
N VAL A 302 -21.56 20.51 4.19
CA VAL A 302 -20.96 19.77 3.06
C VAL A 302 -20.31 18.50 3.60
N MET A 303 -20.61 17.34 3.00
CA MET A 303 -20.15 16.06 3.53
C MET A 303 -18.75 15.68 3.00
N PRO A 304 -17.73 15.57 3.88
CA PRO A 304 -16.43 15.03 3.51
C PRO A 304 -16.57 13.58 3.08
N THR A 305 -16.13 13.27 1.86
CA THR A 305 -16.35 11.98 1.22
C THR A 305 -15.04 11.41 0.70
N LEU A 306 -14.82 10.12 0.91
CA LEU A 306 -13.67 9.40 0.37
C LEU A 306 -13.91 9.09 -1.12
N TRP A 307 -13.12 9.70 -2.01
CA TRP A 307 -13.14 9.42 -3.45
C TRP A 307 -12.20 8.28 -3.86
N SER A 308 -11.40 7.80 -2.91
CA SER A 308 -10.43 6.72 -3.06
C SER A 308 -10.48 5.85 -1.81
N LEU A 309 -10.32 4.54 -2.00
CA LEU A 309 -10.16 3.56 -0.91
C LEU A 309 -8.73 3.53 -0.34
N ARG A 310 -7.84 4.40 -0.82
CA ARG A 310 -6.50 4.62 -0.23
C ARG A 310 -6.64 5.60 0.92
N ASP A 311 -5.79 5.47 1.93
CA ASP A 311 -5.74 6.43 3.04
C ASP A 311 -5.58 7.86 2.49
N VAL A 312 -6.62 8.66 2.68
CA VAL A 312 -6.63 10.10 2.39
C VAL A 312 -6.72 10.83 3.73
N ASP A 313 -5.71 10.68 4.57
CA ASP A 313 -5.61 11.53 5.76
C ASP A 313 -5.13 12.93 5.34
N ARG A 314 -5.72 13.97 5.95
CA ARG A 314 -5.27 15.36 5.78
C ARG A 314 -3.83 15.46 6.26
N THR A 315 -2.94 16.03 5.45
CA THR A 315 -1.58 16.36 5.89
C THR A 315 -1.64 17.45 6.95
N SER A 316 -1.28 17.14 8.19
CA SER A 316 -1.21 18.13 9.27
C SER A 316 0.11 18.89 9.20
N ASN A 317 0.04 20.22 9.20
CA ASN A 317 1.19 21.12 9.22
C ASN A 317 1.74 21.28 10.66
N LEU A 318 2.23 20.18 11.25
CA LEU A 318 2.92 20.20 12.53
C LEU A 318 4.39 20.57 12.33
N TYR A 319 4.76 21.79 12.71
CA TYR A 319 6.15 22.24 12.75
C TYR A 319 6.70 22.13 14.16
N LEU A 320 7.84 21.46 14.31
CA LEU A 320 8.53 21.36 15.59
C LEU A 320 9.29 22.67 15.84
N THR A 321 8.71 23.58 16.60
CA THR A 321 9.42 24.77 17.08
C THR A 321 10.45 24.34 18.11
N ARG A 322 11.73 24.54 17.82
CA ARG A 322 12.79 24.40 18.84
C ARG A 322 12.54 25.46 19.92
N ALA A 323 12.35 25.01 21.16
CA ALA A 323 12.50 25.85 22.35
C ALA A 323 13.97 26.18 22.56
#